data_AF-A0A3C1YA21-F1
#
_entry.id   AF-A0A3C1YA21-F1
#
_cell.length_a   1.000
_cell.length_b   1.000
_cell.length_c   1.000
_cell.angle_alpha   90.00
_cell.angle_beta   90.00
_cell.angle_gamma   90.00
#
_symmetry.space_group_name_H-M   'P 1'
#
loop_
_entity.id
_entity.type
_entity.pdbx_description
1 polymer ?
#
loop_
_entity_poly.entity_id
_entity_poly.type
_entity_poly.pdbx_seq_one_letter_code
_entity_poly.pdbx_strand_id
1 'polypeptide(L)' 'PLKRAIQKYLEDPLAELILNSELAPGDSISVSFDPSAEKITTDVVRGLPSPSSQALLGSPGPDGDGGAGAAD' A
#
# COMPACT_ATOMS: atom_id res chain seq x y z
N PRO A 1 -12.89 9.85 30.78
CA PRO A 1 -13.34 8.47 30.43
C PRO A 1 -13.38 8.22 28.91
N LEU A 2 -14.16 9.00 28.15
CA LEU A 2 -14.32 8.82 26.70
C LEU A 2 -13.00 8.92 25.92
N LYS A 3 -12.18 9.94 26.20
CA LYS A 3 -10.85 10.09 25.59
C LYS A 3 -9.98 8.84 25.76
N ARG A 4 -10.04 8.19 26.92
CA ARG A 4 -9.28 6.95 27.16
C ARG A 4 -9.85 5.75 26.42
N ALA A 5 -11.16 5.71 26.18
CA ALA A 5 -11.75 4.67 25.35
C ALA A 5 -11.33 4.83 23.88
N ILE A 6 -11.39 6.04 23.32
CA ILE A 6 -10.94 6.31 21.95
C ILE A 6 -9.47 5.94 21.78
N GLN A 7 -8.63 6.34 22.74
CA GLN A 7 -7.21 5.95 22.73
C GLN A 7 -7.04 4.43 22.72
N LYS A 8 -7.60 3.75 23.72
CA LYS A 8 -7.43 2.31 23.90
C LYS A 8 -7.98 1.46 22.75
N TYR A 9 -9.14 1.83 22.22
CA TYR A 9 -9.87 0.98 21.28
C TYR A 9 -9.71 1.40 19.82
N LEU A 10 -9.15 2.58 19.55
CA LEU A 10 -8.95 3.09 18.20
C LEU A 10 -7.51 3.55 17.97
N GLU A 11 -6.98 4.48 18.76
CA GLU A 11 -5.63 5.02 18.50
C GLU A 11 -4.51 4.00 18.75
N ASP A 12 -4.58 3.22 19.84
CA ASP A 12 -3.56 2.22 20.19
C ASP A 12 -3.46 1.11 19.12
N PRO A 13 -4.56 0.48 18.64
CA PRO A 13 -4.49 -0.50 17.54
C PRO A 13 -3.95 0.08 16.23
N LEU A 14 -4.31 1.32 15.88
CA LEU A 14 -3.81 1.97 14.67
C LEU A 14 -2.30 2.25 14.76
N ALA A 15 -1.82 2.65 15.94
CA ALA A 15 -0.38 2.84 16.18
C ALA A 15 0.40 1.53 16.00
N GLU A 16 -0.14 0.41 16.48
CA GLU A 16 0.47 -0.91 16.32
C GLU A 16 0.57 -1.32 14.83
N LEU A 17 -0.48 -1.09 14.04
CA LEU A 17 -0.46 -1.35 12.58
C LEU A 17 0.63 -0.54 11.84
N ILE A 18 0.83 0.72 12.22
CA ILE A 18 1.88 1.57 11.64
C ILE A 18 3.27 1.06 12.06
N LEU A 19 3.46 0.75 13.34
CA LEU A 19 4.73 0.25 13.86
C LEU A 19 5.14 -1.08 13.23
N ASN A 20 4.17 -1.97 12.97
CA ASN A 20 4.40 -3.25 12.29
C ASN A 20 4.67 -3.11 10.79
N SER A 21 4.66 -1.88 10.24
CA SER A 21 4.88 -1.60 8.81
C SER A 21 3.88 -2.30 7.89
N GLU A 22 2.68 -2.59 8.39
CA GLU A 22 1.63 -3.22 7.60
C GLU A 22 0.96 -2.25 6.62
N LEU A 23 1.25 -0.95 6.75
CA LEU A 23 0.67 0.15 5.97
C LEU A 23 1.71 0.76 5.03
N ALA A 24 1.37 0.87 3.75
CA ALA A 24 2.15 1.61 2.76
C ALA A 24 1.52 3.00 2.50
N PRO A 25 2.32 4.00 2.08
CA PRO A 25 1.78 5.26 1.60
C PRO A 25 0.73 5.04 0.50
N GLY A 26 -0.45 5.63 0.67
CA GLY A 26 -1.59 5.46 -0.24
C GLY A 26 -2.59 4.38 0.18
N ASP A 27 -2.26 3.55 1.17
CA ASP A 27 -3.24 2.64 1.79
C ASP A 27 -4.29 3.45 2.58
N SER A 28 -5.52 2.93 2.62
CA SER A 28 -6.63 3.47 3.41
C SER A 28 -6.98 2.51 4.53
N ILE A 29 -7.32 3.04 5.70
CA ILE A 29 -7.78 2.25 6.84
C ILE A 29 -9.28 2.45 7.00
N SER A 30 -10.03 1.35 6.92
CA SER A 30 -11.46 1.32 7.19
C SER A 30 -11.69 0.93 8.63
N VAL A 31 -12.45 1.73 9.37
CA VAL A 31 -12.84 1.46 10.76
C VAL A 31 -14.34 1.27 10.81
N SER A 32 -14.80 0.19 11.44
CA SER A 32 -16.22 -0.13 11.59
C SER A 32 -16.54 -0.63 13.00
N PHE A 33 -17.82 -0.84 13.28
CA PHE A 33 -18.28 -1.42 14.54
C PHE A 33 -19.10 -2.67 14.24
N ASP A 34 -18.69 -3.81 14.82
CA ASP A 34 -19.47 -5.04 14.81
C ASP A 34 -20.46 -5.01 15.99
N PRO A 35 -21.77 -4.86 15.73
CA PRO A 35 -22.77 -4.82 16.78
C PRO A 35 -23.00 -6.18 17.46
N SER A 36 -22.65 -7.29 16.80
CA SER A 36 -22.83 -8.64 17.37
C SER A 36 -21.69 -8.99 18.33
N ALA A 37 -20.47 -8.56 18.00
CA ALA A 37 -19.29 -8.75 18.86
C ALA A 37 -19.04 -7.59 19.84
N GLU A 38 -19.78 -6.49 19.72
CA GLU A 38 -19.60 -5.22 20.45
C GLU A 38 -18.16 -4.70 20.37
N LYS A 39 -17.55 -4.74 19.17
CA LYS A 39 -16.14 -4.40 18.96
C LYS A 39 -15.94 -3.46 17.78
N ILE A 40 -14.92 -2.62 17.89
CA ILE A 40 -14.38 -1.89 16.75
C ILE A 40 -13.56 -2.86 15.89
N THR A 41 -13.80 -2.84 14.59
CA THR A 41 -13.04 -3.60 13.59
C THR A 41 -12.25 -2.63 12.72
N THR A 42 -11.11 -3.10 12.23
CA THR A 42 -10.19 -2.30 11.41
C THR A 42 -9.69 -3.16 10.25
N ASP A 43 -9.80 -2.64 9.03
CA ASP A 43 -9.36 -3.31 7.80
C ASP A 43 -8.46 -2.38 6.99
N VAL A 44 -7.37 -2.93 6.44
CA VAL A 44 -6.47 -2.19 5.54
C VAL A 44 -6.91 -2.39 4.10
N VAL A 45 -7.37 -1.32 3.47
CA VAL A 45 -7.66 -1.26 2.04
C VAL A 45 -6.40 -0.81 1.32
N ARG A 46 -5.74 -1.75 0.65
CA ARG A 46 -4.50 -1.49 -0.09
C ARG A 46 -4.77 -0.48 -1.21
N GLY A 47 -3.96 0.57 -1.23
CA GLY A 47 -3.95 1.55 -2.32
C GLY A 47 -3.49 0.89 -3.61
N LEU A 48 -3.92 1.45 -4.75
CA LEU A 48 -3.35 1.04 -6.04
C LEU A 48 -1.84 1.27 -6.00
N PRO A 49 -1.02 0.33 -6.51
CA PRO A 49 0.42 0.56 -6.62
C PRO A 49 0.64 1.81 -7.49
N SER A 50 1.27 2.83 -6.93
CA SER A 50 1.67 4.01 -7.69
C SER A 50 2.58 3.55 -8.85
N PRO A 51 2.38 4.05 -10.08
CA PRO A 51 3.16 3.63 -11.25
C PRO A 51 4.68 3.86 -11.11
N SER A 52 5.10 4.65 -10.11
CA SER A 52 6.50 4.85 -9.76
C SER A 52 7.24 3.60 -9.26
N SER A 53 6.55 2.53 -8.83
CA SER A 53 7.19 1.26 -8.46
C SER A 53 7.27 0.22 -9.57
N GLN A 54 6.57 0.40 -10.70
CA GLN A 54 6.62 -0.52 -11.85
C GLN A 54 7.62 -0.11 -12.94
N ALA A 55 8.15 1.12 -12.92
CA ALA A 55 9.08 1.59 -13.94
C ALA A 55 10.49 0.96 -13.88
N LEU A 56 10.82 0.20 -12.83
CA LEU A 56 12.11 -0.49 -12.68
C LEU A 56 12.14 -1.91 -13.27
N LEU A 57 11.01 -2.46 -13.72
CA LEU A 57 10.94 -3.79 -14.32
C LEU A 57 10.66 -3.69 -15.83
N GLY A 58 11.70 -3.40 -16.60
CA GLY A 58 11.72 -3.68 -18.04
C GLY A 58 11.64 -2.46 -18.96
N SER A 59 12.75 -1.71 -19.05
CA SER A 59 13.13 -1.12 -20.33
C SER A 59 14.17 -2.05 -20.96
N PRO A 60 13.84 -2.93 -21.92
CA PRO A 60 14.87 -3.46 -22.80
C PRO A 60 15.45 -2.26 -23.56
N GLY A 61 16.74 -2.02 -23.39
CA GLY A 61 17.44 -0.94 -24.08
C GLY A 61 17.27 -1.09 -25.60
N PRO A 62 17.11 0.00 -26.35
CA PRO A 62 17.22 -0.05 -27.80
C PRO A 62 18.71 -0.15 -28.13
N ASP A 63 19.25 -1.37 -28.12
CA ASP A 63 20.52 -1.64 -28.79
C ASP A 63 20.25 -1.58 -30.30
N GLY A 64 20.29 -0.34 -30.81
CA GLY A 64 20.41 -0.06 -32.22
C GLY A 64 21.84 -0.24 -32.71
N ASP A 65 21.94 -0.23 -34.04
CA ASP A 65 23.14 -0.18 -34.89
C ASP A 65 23.79 -1.56 -35.14
N GLY A 66 24.01 -2.04 -36.36
CA GLY A 66 23.91 -1.46 -37.70
C GLY A 66 24.70 -2.38 -38.65
N GLY A 67 24.28 -2.49 -39.91
CA GLY A 67 24.99 -3.35 -40.86
C GLY A 67 24.30 -3.47 -42.21
N ALA A 68 24.34 -2.40 -43.00
CA ALA A 68 24.06 -2.43 -44.42
C ALA A 68 25.16 -3.21 -45.19
N GLY A 69 24.74 -3.90 -46.25
CA GLY A 69 25.57 -4.47 -47.32
C GLY A 69 24.69 -5.40 -48.16
N ALA A 70 24.12 -5.05 -49.31
CA ALA A 70 24.67 -4.55 -50.58
C ALA A 70 25.57 -5.58 -51.32
N ALA A 71 25.11 -5.98 -52.52
CA ALA A 71 25.74 -6.77 -53.60
C ALA A 71 25.98 -8.27 -53.26
N ASP A 72 25.75 -9.27 -54.12
CA ASP A 72 25.59 -9.42 -55.58
C ASP A 72 24.68 -10.64 -55.85
#